data_AF-A0A5J4E056-F1
#
_entry.id   AF-A0A5J4E056-F1
#
_cell.length_a   1.000
_cell.length_b   1.000
_cell.length_c   1.000
_cell.angle_alpha   90.00
_cell.angle_beta   90.00
_cell.angle_gamma   90.00
#
_symmetry.space_group_name_H-M   'P 1'
#
loop_
_entity.id
_entity.type
_entity.pdbx_description
1 polymer ?
#
loop_
_entity_poly.entity_id
_entity_poly.type
_entity_poly.pdbx_seq_one_letter_code
_entity_poly.pdbx_strand_id
1 'polypeptide(L)' 'MIIRQCMDGLSAEHREVIDLVYYHEKSVREVSEITGTSESTVKTRMFYARKNLGELLNEAGIDRGWP' A
#
# COMPACT_ATOMS: atom_id res chain seq x y z
N MET A 1 -10.10 12.92 3.07
CA MET A 1 -8.65 13.07 2.84
C MET A 1 -8.32 12.28 1.58
N ILE A 2 -7.71 12.91 0.56
CA ILE A 2 -7.62 12.33 -0.80
C ILE A 2 -6.85 10.99 -0.82
N ILE A 3 -5.87 10.81 0.06
CA ILE A 3 -5.13 9.54 0.22
C ILE A 3 -6.08 8.36 0.46
N ARG A 4 -7.11 8.52 1.31
CA ARG A 4 -8.06 7.44 1.61
C ARG A 4 -8.92 7.06 0.40
N GLN A 5 -9.28 8.05 -0.43
CA GLN A 5 -10.02 7.81 -1.68
C GLN A 5 -9.13 7.10 -2.72
N CYS A 6 -7.85 7.48 -2.82
CA CYS A 6 -6.92 6.77 -3.70
C CYS A 6 -6.64 5.34 -3.21
N MET A 7 -6.65 5.09 -1.89
CA MET A 7 -6.59 3.73 -1.35
C MET A 7 -7.82 2.89 -1.73
N ASP A 8 -8.99 3.50 -1.91
CA ASP A 8 -10.18 2.80 -2.39
C ASP A 8 -10.02 2.25 -3.83
N GLY A 9 -9.11 2.82 -4.62
CA GLY A 9 -8.73 2.33 -5.94
C GLY A 9 -7.70 1.19 -5.93
N LEU A 10 -7.09 0.89 -4.78
CA LEU A 10 -6.19 -0.26 -4.64
C LEU A 10 -7.00 -1.56 -4.49
N SER A 11 -6.44 -2.66 -4.99
CA SER A 11 -6.95 -4.00 -4.69
C SER A 11 -6.92 -4.27 -3.18
N ALA A 12 -7.78 -5.16 -2.70
CA ALA A 12 -7.86 -5.51 -1.29
C ALA A 12 -6.49 -5.92 -0.72
N GLU A 13 -5.75 -6.74 -1.46
CA GLU A 13 -4.42 -7.21 -1.06
C GLU A 13 -3.37 -6.09 -0.97
N HIS A 14 -3.44 -5.11 -1.87
CA HIS A 14 -2.54 -3.96 -1.86
C HIS A 14 -2.89 -3.00 -0.71
N ARG A 15 -4.18 -2.76 -0.50
CA ARG A 15 -4.67 -1.90 0.58
C ARG A 15 -4.33 -2.46 1.94
N GLU A 16 -4.56 -3.75 2.16
CA GLU A 16 -4.29 -4.42 3.44
C GLU A 16 -2.83 -4.30 3.85
N VAL A 17 -1.89 -4.53 2.93
CA VAL A 17 -0.46 -4.42 3.23
C VAL A 17 -0.05 -2.97 3.52
N ILE A 18 -0.59 -1.99 2.79
CA ILE A 18 -0.34 -0.56 3.06
C ILE A 18 -0.93 -0.15 4.41
N ASP A 19 -2.14 -0.62 4.73
CA ASP A 19 -2.83 -0.32 5.99
C ASP A 19 -2.00 -0.83 7.18
N LEU A 20 -1.58 -2.09 7.12
CA LEU A 20 -0.80 -2.70 8.19
C LEU A 20 0.56 -2.02 8.39
N VAL A 21 1.26 -1.66 7.31
CA VAL A 21 2.61 -1.06 7.41
C VAL A 21 2.54 0.41 7.81
N TYR A 22 1.64 1.20 7.23
CA TYR A 22 1.64 2.66 7.41
C TYR A 22 0.70 3.14 8.53
N TYR A 23 -0.41 2.45 8.78
CA TYR A 23 -1.39 2.85 9.80
C TYR A 23 -1.28 2.03 11.09
N HIS A 24 -0.83 0.78 10.98
CA HIS A 24 -0.59 -0.09 12.14
C HIS A 24 0.90 -0.30 12.47
N GLU A 25 1.79 0.40 11.75
CA GLU A 25 3.24 0.41 11.98
C GLU A 25 3.88 -1.00 12.03
N LYS A 26 3.29 -1.96 11.30
CA LYS A 26 3.76 -3.35 11.29
C LYS A 26 5.00 -3.53 10.44
N SER A 27 5.91 -4.36 10.93
CA SER A 27 7.05 -4.83 10.15
C SER A 27 6.60 -5.77 9.02
N VAL A 28 7.39 -5.89 7.95
CA VAL A 28 7.13 -6.83 6.84
C VAL A 28 6.92 -8.26 7.34
N ARG A 29 7.66 -8.66 8.37
CA ARG A 29 7.52 -9.95 9.01
C ARG A 29 6.16 -10.10 9.69
N GLU A 30 5.76 -9.17 10.54
CA GLU A 30 4.43 -9.21 11.18
C GLU A 30 3.31 -9.21 10.16
N VAL A 31 3.43 -8.45 9.06
CA VAL A 31 2.43 -8.47 7.98
C VAL A 31 2.39 -9.84 7.30
N SER A 32 3.53 -10.48 7.09
CA SER A 32 3.58 -11.83 6.53
C SER A 32 2.87 -12.85 7.43
N GLU A 33 3.03 -12.72 8.75
CA GLU A 33 2.39 -13.54 9.76
C GLU A 33 0.87 -13.28 9.83
N ILE A 34 0.44 -12.02 9.76
CA ILE A 34 -0.98 -11.61 9.78
C ILE A 34 -1.72 -12.05 8.51
N THR A 35 -1.10 -11.85 7.34
CA THR A 35 -1.73 -12.15 6.04
C THR A 35 -1.56 -13.61 5.59
N GLY A 36 -0.76 -14.40 6.31
CA GLY A 36 -0.43 -15.77 5.93
C GLY A 36 0.36 -15.89 4.62
N THR A 37 1.07 -14.83 4.22
CA THR A 37 1.88 -14.80 2.99
C THR A 37 3.37 -14.75 3.29
N SER A 38 4.22 -14.87 2.26
CA SER A 38 5.67 -14.75 2.45
C SER A 38 6.11 -13.28 2.57
N GLU A 39 7.18 -13.00 3.31
CA GLU A 39 7.77 -11.65 3.36
C GLU A 39 8.12 -11.10 1.96
N SER A 40 8.54 -11.97 1.05
CA SER A 40 8.80 -11.61 -0.36
C SER A 40 7.51 -11.15 -1.06
N THR A 41 6.39 -11.84 -0.83
CA THR A 41 5.08 -11.44 -1.34
C THR A 41 4.66 -10.09 -0.76
N VAL A 42 4.85 -9.87 0.54
CA VAL A 42 4.55 -8.59 1.21
C VAL A 42 5.35 -7.45 0.57
N LYS A 43 6.66 -7.63 0.37
CA LYS A 43 7.52 -6.60 -0.28
C LYS A 43 7.06 -6.28 -1.70
N THR A 44 6.74 -7.30 -2.49
CA THR A 44 6.26 -7.12 -3.87
C THR A 44 4.89 -6.44 -3.89
N ARG A 45 3.97 -6.83 -3.01
CA ARG A 45 2.67 -6.15 -2.84
C ARG A 45 2.83 -4.69 -2.44
N MET A 46 3.72 -4.37 -1.50
CA MET A 46 4.03 -2.97 -1.15
C MET A 46 4.58 -2.17 -2.33
N PHE A 47 5.40 -2.77 -3.17
CA PHE A 47 5.95 -2.10 -4.34
C PHE A 47 4.83 -1.74 -5.34
N TYR A 48 3.99 -2.71 -5.72
CA TYR A 48 2.88 -2.45 -6.64
C TYR A 48 1.79 -1.57 -6.03
N ALA A 49 1.51 -1.70 -4.73
CA ALA A 49 0.58 -0.84 -4.03
C ALA A 49 1.02 0.62 -4.08
N ARG A 50 2.30 0.91 -3.81
CA ARG A 50 2.86 2.27 -3.91
C ARG A 50 2.85 2.80 -5.34
N LYS A 51 3.21 1.98 -6.32
CA LYS A 51 3.16 2.36 -7.73
C LYS A 51 1.74 2.74 -8.16
N ASN A 52 0.76 1.89 -7.90
CA ASN A 52 -0.64 2.15 -8.23
C ASN A 52 -1.18 3.37 -7.47
N LEU A 53 -0.79 3.55 -6.20
CA LEU A 53 -1.19 4.72 -5.43
C LEU A 53 -0.61 6.02 -6.02
N GLY A 54 0.63 6.00 -6.50
CA GLY A 54 1.25 7.12 -7.20
C GLY A 54 0.52 7.48 -8.49
N GLU A 55 0.13 6.48 -9.28
CA GLU A 55 -0.68 6.67 -10.50
C GLU A 55 -2.04 7.30 -10.17
N LEU A 56 -2.75 6.78 -9.17
CA LEU A 56 -4.05 7.31 -8.73
C LEU A 56 -3.96 8.73 -8.15
N LEU A 57 -2.87 9.05 -7.44
CA LEU A 57 -2.63 10.39 -6.92
C LEU A 57 -2.33 11.39 -8.04
N ASN A 58 -1.54 10.97 -9.04
CA ASN A 58 -1.26 11.78 -10.22
C ASN A 58 -2.54 12.06 -11.03
N GLU A 59 -3.39 11.05 -11.25
CA GLU A 59 -4.70 11.22 -11.88
C GLU A 59 -5.62 12.18 -11.09
N ALA A 60 -5.52 12.17 -9.76
CA ALA A 60 -6.23 13.10 -8.89
C ALA A 60 -5.63 14.52 -8.86
N GLY A 61 -4.59 14.79 -9.67
CA GLY A 61 -3.91 16.09 -9.71
C GLY A 61 -3.03 16.38 -8.49
N ILE A 62 -2.72 15.36 -7.69
CA ILE A 62 -1.80 15.46 -6.55
C ILE A 62 -0.43 14.96 -6.99
N ASP A 63 0.42 15.89 -7.40
CA ASP A 63 1.86 15.63 -7.49
C ASP A 63 2.45 15.67 -6.08
N ARG A 64 2.31 14.55 -5.35
CA ARG A 64 3.10 14.33 -4.14
C ARG A 64 4.32 13.55 -4.57
N GLY A 65 5.47 14.24 -4.63
CA GLY A 65 6.79 13.63 -4.73
C GLY A 65 7.00 12.62 -3.60
N TRP A 66 6.54 11.40 -3.84
CA TRP A 66 6.71 10.26 -2.97
C TRP A 66 8.01 9.58 -3.41
N PRO A 67 9.04 9.52 -2.54
CA PRO A 67 10.29 8.85 -2.88
C PRO A 67 10.13 7.32 -3.01
#